data_AF-A0A9D7BM91-F1
#
_entry.id   AF-A0A9D7BM91-F1
#
_cell.length_a   1.000
_cell.length_b   1.000
_cell.length_c   1.000
_cell.angle_alpha   90.00
_cell.angle_beta   90.00
_cell.angle_gamma   90.00
#
_symmetry.space_group_name_H-M   'P 1'
#
loop_
_entity.id
_entity.type
_entity.pdbx_description
1 polymer ?
#
loop_
_entity_poly.entity_id
_entity_poly.type
_entity_poly.pdbx_seq_one_letter_code
_entity_poly.pdbx_strand_id
1 'polypeptide(L)'
;MLVALATLCISISGPAGRYMNLDPPFVIFVRCVIGFVVLMGIRILTGKESIRLPLKNKTIIFTSVVMCIHWVLFFYSLKYSNVAIAAVSVFTYPLQTIVIESVILKKRINSFLSLWAYWSVWVYFFYILLKK
;
A
#
# COMPACT_ATOMS: atom_id res chain seq x y z
N MET A 1 6.04 5.10 21.58
CA MET A 1 7.45 5.04 21.11
C MET A 1 7.62 4.17 19.86
N LEU A 2 7.15 2.91 19.85
CA LEU A 2 7.28 2.03 18.65
C LEU A 2 6.65 2.60 17.37
N VAL A 3 5.46 3.21 17.46
CA VAL A 3 4.76 3.78 16.30
C VAL A 3 5.58 4.89 15.64
N ALA A 4 6.16 5.80 16.42
CA ALA A 4 6.97 6.89 15.89
C ALA A 4 8.22 6.37 15.14
N LEU A 5 8.87 5.34 15.67
CA LEU A 5 10.00 4.68 15.00
C LEU A 5 9.56 4.03 13.69
N ALA A 6 8.41 3.33 13.67
CA ALA A 6 7.85 2.74 12.47
C ALA A 6 7.51 3.81 11.42
N THR A 7 6.90 4.93 11.83
CA THR A 7 6.59 6.06 10.94
C THR A 7 7.86 6.66 10.35
N LEU A 8 8.92 6.85 11.13
CA LEU A 8 10.21 7.34 10.64
C LEU A 8 10.82 6.40 9.58
N CYS A 9 10.84 5.09 9.83
CA CYS A 9 11.34 4.10 8.86
C CYS A 9 10.54 4.14 7.55
N ILE A 10 9.21 4.26 7.62
CA ILE A 10 8.34 4.35 6.44
C ILE A 10 8.58 5.66 5.69
N SER A 11 8.68 6.79 6.39
CA SER A 11 8.91 8.11 5.80
C SER A 11 10.24 8.22 5.05
N ILE A 12 11.30 7.56 5.53
CA ILE A 12 12.61 7.52 4.86
C ILE A 12 12.56 6.65 3.59
N SER A 13 11.75 5.59 3.60
CA SER A 13 11.68 4.63 2.48
C SER A 13 11.08 5.22 1.19
N GLY A 14 10.16 6.19 1.30
CA GLY A 14 9.48 6.81 0.16
C GLY A 14 10.41 7.65 -0.73
N PRO A 15 11.10 8.68 -0.19
CA PRO A 15 12.08 9.47 -0.91
C PRO A 15 13.23 8.60 -1.44
N ALA A 16 13.72 7.63 -0.65
CA ALA A 16 14.75 6.71 -1.09
C ALA A 16 14.34 5.93 -2.35
N GLY A 17 13.06 5.56 -2.48
CA GLY A 17 12.50 4.91 -3.67
C GLY A 17 12.59 5.74 -4.95
N ARG A 18 12.56 7.07 -4.87
CA ARG A 18 12.68 7.97 -6.04
C ARG A 18 14.09 8.00 -6.62
N TYR A 19 15.11 7.90 -5.76
CA TYR A 19 16.51 7.97 -6.18
C TYR A 19 17.04 6.63 -6.71
N MET A 20 16.24 5.55 -6.67
CA MET A 20 16.61 4.27 -7.27
C MET A 20 16.37 4.30 -8.78
N ASN A 21 17.44 4.14 -9.57
CA ASN A 21 17.38 4.03 -11.03
C ASN A 21 16.90 2.64 -11.53
N LEU A 22 16.45 1.77 -10.63
CA LEU A 22 15.96 0.43 -10.96
C LEU A 22 14.47 0.48 -11.37
N ASP A 23 14.05 -0.46 -12.20
CA ASP A 23 12.65 -0.55 -12.60
C ASP A 23 11.74 -0.98 -11.42
N PRO A 24 10.58 -0.30 -11.21
CA PRO A 24 9.66 -0.60 -10.11
C PRO A 24 9.29 -2.08 -9.94
N PRO A 25 8.98 -2.85 -11.01
CA PRO A 25 8.66 -4.26 -10.86
C PRO A 25 9.82 -5.09 -10.30
N PHE A 26 11.05 -4.75 -10.68
CA PHE A 26 12.25 -5.45 -10.19
C PHE A 26 12.51 -5.18 -8.71
N VAL A 27 12.37 -3.92 -8.27
CA VAL A 27 12.51 -3.55 -6.86
C VAL A 27 11.50 -4.29 -5.99
N ILE A 28 10.24 -4.38 -6.43
CA ILE A 28 9.18 -5.07 -5.70
C ILE A 28 9.42 -6.58 -5.67
N PHE A 29 9.86 -7.16 -6.79
CA PHE A 29 10.21 -8.57 -6.86
C PHE A 29 11.29 -8.94 -5.82
N VAL A 30 12.38 -8.16 -5.76
CA VAL A 30 13.46 -8.38 -4.78
C VAL A 30 12.94 -8.24 -3.34
N ARG A 31 12.09 -7.24 -3.06
CA ARG A 31 11.45 -7.08 -1.74
C ARG A 31 10.59 -8.29 -1.35
N CYS A 32 9.84 -8.84 -2.29
CA CYS A 32 9.04 -10.05 -2.08
C CYS A 32 9.92 -11.27 -1.78
N VAL A 33 11.02 -11.45 -2.52
CA VAL A 33 11.99 -12.55 -2.29
C VAL A 33 12.65 -12.41 -0.93
N ILE A 34 13.15 -11.22 -0.57
CA ILE A 34 13.74 -10.97 0.75
C ILE A 34 12.72 -11.25 1.85
N GLY A 35 11.49 -10.75 1.73
CA GLY A 35 10.42 -10.99 2.68
C GLY A 35 10.11 -12.49 2.84
N PHE A 36 10.04 -13.23 1.73
CA PHE A 36 9.85 -14.68 1.75
C PHE A 36 10.99 -15.41 2.48
N VAL A 37 12.24 -15.08 2.15
CA VAL A 37 13.43 -15.69 2.79
C VAL A 37 13.48 -15.40 4.28
N VAL A 38 13.23 -14.15 4.70
CA VAL A 38 13.22 -13.77 6.12
C VAL A 38 12.10 -14.48 6.87
N LEU A 39 10.89 -14.50 6.33
CA LEU A 39 9.77 -15.22 6.95
C LEU A 39 10.05 -16.73 7.06
N MET A 40 10.67 -17.32 6.03
CA MET A 40 11.07 -18.73 6.03
C MET A 40 12.19 -19.00 7.06
N GLY A 41 13.17 -18.09 7.17
CA GLY A 41 14.25 -18.18 8.16
C GLY A 41 13.74 -18.10 9.59
N ILE A 42 12.87 -17.12 9.91
CA ILE A 42 12.22 -17.02 11.21
C ILE A 42 11.45 -18.31 11.52
N ARG A 43 10.73 -18.88 10.53
CA ARG A 43 10.00 -20.14 10.72
C ARG A 43 10.91 -21.30 11.09
N ILE A 44 12.02 -21.48 10.38
CA ILE A 44 13.00 -22.55 10.67
C ILE A 44 13.51 -22.39 12.11
N LEU A 45 13.81 -21.15 12.53
CA LEU A 45 14.27 -20.84 13.88
C LEU A 45 13.19 -21.06 14.96
N THR A 46 11.90 -20.97 14.61
CA THR A 46 10.78 -21.12 15.57
C THR A 46 10.18 -22.52 15.61
N GLY A 47 10.67 -23.48 14.80
CA GLY A 47 10.25 -24.90 14.84
C GLY A 47 8.77 -25.18 14.49
N LYS A 48 8.06 -24.24 13.83
CA LYS A 48 6.64 -24.42 13.49
C LYS A 48 6.48 -25.25 12.21
N GLU A 49 6.03 -26.50 12.35
CA GLU A 49 6.12 -27.52 11.28
C GLU A 49 4.98 -27.53 10.25
N SER A 50 3.81 -26.96 10.50
CA SER A 50 2.71 -27.02 9.51
C SER A 50 2.40 -25.68 8.86
N ILE A 51 2.97 -25.44 7.68
CA ILE A 51 2.38 -24.48 6.73
C ILE A 51 1.27 -25.22 6.00
N ARG A 52 0.03 -25.12 6.50
CA ARG A 52 -1.13 -25.34 5.63
C ARG A 52 -1.33 -24.07 4.82
N LEU A 53 -0.67 -24.00 3.65
CA LEU A 53 -0.94 -22.95 2.67
C LEU A 53 -2.41 -23.12 2.23
N PRO A 54 -3.32 -22.20 2.57
CA PRO A 54 -4.70 -22.28 2.14
C PRO A 54 -4.79 -21.77 0.69
N LEU A 55 -3.98 -22.32 -0.22
CA LEU A 55 -3.99 -21.98 -1.65
C LEU A 55 -5.36 -22.26 -2.29
N LYS A 56 -6.19 -23.11 -1.66
CA LYS A 56 -7.59 -23.32 -2.04
C LYS A 56 -8.49 -22.10 -1.78
N ASN A 57 -8.06 -21.17 -0.93
CA ASN A 57 -8.81 -19.95 -0.65
C ASN A 57 -8.52 -18.90 -1.74
N LYS A 58 -9.43 -18.80 -2.71
CA LYS A 58 -9.35 -17.84 -3.83
C LYS A 58 -9.15 -16.40 -3.35
N THR A 59 -9.64 -16.06 -2.16
CA THR A 59 -9.48 -14.73 -1.56
C THR A 59 -8.02 -14.38 -1.29
N ILE A 60 -7.19 -15.33 -0.86
CA ILE A 60 -5.76 -15.08 -0.56
C ILE A 60 -4.99 -14.77 -1.85
N ILE A 61 -5.28 -15.51 -2.92
CA ILE A 61 -4.66 -15.27 -4.23
C ILE A 61 -5.08 -13.90 -4.75
N PHE A 62 -6.38 -13.60 -4.68
CA PHE A 62 -6.92 -12.31 -5.12
C PHE A 62 -6.30 -11.14 -4.38
N THR A 63 -6.26 -11.17 -3.05
CA THR A 63 -5.67 -10.08 -2.24
C THR A 63 -4.17 -9.92 -2.49
N SER A 64 -3.45 -11.02 -2.71
CA SER A 64 -2.01 -10.99 -3.04
C SER A 64 -1.74 -10.32 -4.39
N VAL A 65 -2.53 -10.64 -5.42
CA VAL A 65 -2.41 -10.02 -6.75
C VAL A 65 -2.75 -8.54 -6.70
N VAL A 66 -3.86 -8.18 -6.05
CA VAL A 66 -4.26 -6.77 -5.89
C VAL A 66 -3.20 -5.97 -5.14
N MET A 67 -2.62 -6.53 -4.07
CA MET A 67 -1.53 -5.88 -3.33
C MET A 67 -0.25 -5.73 -4.15
N CYS A 68 0.12 -6.74 -4.95
CA CYS A 68 1.29 -6.65 -5.83
C CYS A 68 1.12 -5.51 -6.85
N ILE A 69 -0.03 -5.48 -7.54
CA ILE A 69 -0.36 -4.42 -8.50
C ILE A 69 -0.35 -3.05 -7.82
N HIS A 70 -0.97 -2.93 -6.65
CA HIS A 70 -1.00 -1.69 -5.88
C HIS A 70 0.41 -1.16 -5.58
N TRP A 71 1.31 -2.03 -5.10
CA TRP A 71 2.69 -1.62 -4.84
C TRP A 71 3.45 -1.21 -6.11
N VAL A 72 3.27 -1.93 -7.22
CA VAL A 72 3.91 -1.58 -8.51
C VAL A 72 3.46 -0.20 -8.97
N LEU A 73 2.15 0.06 -8.95
CA LEU A 73 1.59 1.36 -9.30
C LEU A 73 2.07 2.47 -8.36
N PHE A 74 2.19 2.19 -7.07
CA PHE A 74 2.71 3.14 -6.09
C PHE A 74 4.17 3.55 -6.39
N PHE A 75 5.04 2.59 -6.68
CA PHE A 75 6.43 2.88 -7.07
C PHE A 75 6.53 3.62 -8.41
N TYR A 76 5.65 3.33 -9.36
CA TYR A 76 5.54 4.13 -10.58
C TYR A 76 5.14 5.59 -10.28
N SER A 77 4.14 5.81 -9.42
CA SER A 77 3.74 7.15 -8.98
C SER A 77 4.88 7.91 -8.30
N LEU A 78 5.71 7.23 -7.50
CA LEU A 78 6.91 7.83 -6.88
C LEU A 78 7.96 8.29 -7.90
N LYS A 79 8.11 7.54 -9.01
CA LYS A 79 9.08 7.86 -10.08
C LYS A 79 8.58 8.99 -10.99
N TYR A 80 7.30 8.97 -11.36
CA TYR A 80 6.72 9.95 -12.30
C TYR A 80 6.20 11.24 -11.64
N SER A 81 5.79 11.20 -10.37
CA SER A 81 5.20 12.35 -9.66
C SER A 81 6.16 12.98 -8.64
N ASN A 82 5.75 14.04 -7.96
CA ASN A 82 6.49 14.58 -6.82
C ASN A 82 6.27 13.65 -5.59
N VAL A 83 7.31 13.43 -4.78
CA VAL A 83 7.25 12.61 -3.55
C VAL A 83 6.08 13.05 -2.65
N ALA A 84 5.82 14.36 -2.61
CA ALA A 84 4.67 14.92 -1.89
C ALA A 84 3.33 14.35 -2.35
N ILE A 85 3.11 14.19 -3.66
CA ILE A 85 1.83 13.71 -4.21
C ILE A 85 1.65 12.22 -3.89
N ALA A 86 2.72 11.42 -4.01
CA ALA A 86 2.69 10.02 -3.62
C ALA A 86 2.42 9.85 -2.11
N ALA A 87 3.03 10.68 -1.26
CA ALA A 87 2.84 10.66 0.18
C ALA A 87 1.39 11.01 0.57
N VAL A 88 0.84 12.11 0.05
CA VAL A 88 -0.56 12.49 0.30
C VAL A 88 -1.49 11.37 -0.21
N SER A 89 -1.12 10.64 -1.27
CA SER A 89 -2.02 9.63 -1.88
C SER A 89 -2.16 8.44 -0.94
N VAL A 90 -1.06 8.04 -0.31
CA VAL A 90 -1.05 7.00 0.73
C VAL A 90 -1.86 7.45 1.95
N PHE A 91 -1.89 8.73 2.29
CA PHE A 91 -2.74 9.21 3.39
C PHE A 91 -4.24 9.18 3.09
N THR A 92 -4.65 8.95 1.83
CA THR A 92 -6.05 8.69 1.49
C THR A 92 -6.48 7.23 1.68
N TYR A 93 -5.57 6.33 2.08
CA TYR A 93 -5.91 4.92 2.35
C TYR A 93 -7.06 4.72 3.35
N PRO A 94 -7.26 5.56 4.41
CA PRO A 94 -8.38 5.37 5.32
C PRO A 94 -9.72 5.53 4.61
N LEU A 95 -9.80 6.49 3.68
CA LEU A 95 -10.99 6.69 2.85
C LEU A 95 -11.21 5.51 1.89
N GLN A 96 -10.14 5.02 1.25
CA GLN A 96 -10.21 3.82 0.39
C GLN A 96 -10.71 2.60 1.18
N THR A 97 -10.21 2.43 2.41
CA THR A 97 -10.59 1.33 3.30
C THR A 97 -12.06 1.42 3.70
N ILE A 98 -12.56 2.61 4.06
CA ILE A 98 -13.97 2.83 4.40
C ILE A 98 -14.89 2.48 3.22
N VAL A 99 -14.51 2.87 2.01
CA VAL A 99 -15.29 2.55 0.80
C VAL A 99 -15.34 1.02 0.60
N ILE A 100 -14.19 0.35 0.66
CA ILE A 100 -14.12 -1.12 0.54
C ILE A 100 -14.90 -1.81 1.66
N GLU A 101 -14.77 -1.34 2.89
CA GLU A 101 -15.50 -1.86 4.06
C GLU A 101 -17.01 -1.73 3.86
N SER A 102 -17.48 -0.59 3.37
CA SER A 102 -18.91 -0.36 3.12
C SER A 102 -19.48 -1.33 2.08
N VAL A 103 -18.71 -1.66 1.04
CA VAL A 103 -19.11 -2.59 -0.01
C VAL A 103 -19.14 -4.02 0.51
N ILE A 104 -18.13 -4.43 1.29
CA ILE A 104 -18.01 -5.80 1.81
C ILE A 104 -19.00 -6.06 2.95
N LEU A 105 -19.11 -5.15 3.91
CA LEU A 105 -19.99 -5.31 5.09
C LEU A 105 -21.41 -4.77 4.87
N LYS A 106 -21.73 -4.21 3.68
CA LYS A 106 -23.00 -3.55 3.37
C LYS A 106 -23.43 -2.52 4.44
N LYS A 107 -22.45 -1.92 5.13
CA LYS A 107 -22.71 -0.88 6.13
C LYS A 107 -23.08 0.41 5.42
N ARG A 108 -24.14 1.07 5.90
CA ARG A 108 -24.51 2.40 5.40
C ARG A 108 -23.41 3.40 5.78
N ILE A 109 -22.85 4.06 4.77
CA ILE A 109 -21.88 5.13 4.94
C ILE A 109 -22.64 6.34 5.49
N ASN A 110 -22.16 6.91 6.59
CA ASN A 110 -22.74 8.14 7.15
C ASN A 110 -22.52 9.31 6.17
N SER A 111 -23.52 10.17 5.95
CA SER A 111 -23.44 11.29 4.98
C SER A 111 -22.28 12.25 5.23
N PHE A 112 -21.82 12.38 6.48
CA PHE A 112 -20.64 13.17 6.82
C PHE A 112 -19.35 12.58 6.21
N LEU A 113 -19.23 11.25 6.20
CA LEU A 113 -18.04 10.54 5.74
C LEU A 113 -17.93 10.52 4.20
N SER A 114 -19.07 10.50 3.49
CA SER A 114 -19.07 10.66 2.04
C SER A 114 -18.64 12.06 1.62
N LEU A 115 -19.03 13.10 2.37
CA LEU A 115 -18.61 14.49 2.15
C LEU A 115 -17.09 14.67 2.27
N TRP A 116 -16.45 14.04 3.26
CA TRP A 116 -14.99 14.04 3.39
C TRP A 116 -14.28 13.27 2.27
N ALA A 117 -14.86 12.15 1.82
CA ALA A 117 -14.36 11.42 0.66
C ALA A 117 -14.42 12.28 -0.61
N TYR A 118 -15.56 12.94 -0.87
CA TYR A 118 -15.71 13.86 -1.99
C TYR A 118 -14.73 15.04 -1.91
N TRP A 119 -14.54 15.63 -0.72
CA TRP A 119 -13.62 16.75 -0.53
C TRP A 119 -12.17 16.36 -0.82
N SER A 120 -11.73 15.18 -0.35
CA SER A 120 -10.39 14.68 -0.65
C SER A 120 -10.15 14.42 -2.14
N VAL A 121 -11.13 13.85 -2.86
CA VAL A 121 -11.05 13.66 -4.32
C VAL A 121 -11.03 15.00 -5.06
N TRP A 122 -11.82 15.99 -4.59
CA TRP A 122 -11.84 17.34 -5.15
C TRP A 122 -10.53 18.10 -4.96
N VAL A 123 -9.92 18.01 -3.78
CA VAL A 123 -8.60 18.61 -3.50
C VAL A 123 -7.54 17.99 -4.41
N TYR A 124 -7.57 16.68 -4.62
CA TYR A 124 -6.69 15.99 -5.57
C TYR A 124 -6.86 16.49 -7.01
N PHE A 125 -8.10 16.63 -7.46
CA PHE A 125 -8.43 17.10 -8.80
C PHE A 125 -8.00 18.56 -9.02
N PHE A 126 -8.27 19.44 -8.06
CA PHE A 126 -7.91 20.86 -8.11
C PHE A 126 -6.38 21.06 -8.10
N TYR A 127 -5.64 20.23 -7.35
CA TYR A 127 -4.19 20.31 -7.27
C TYR A 127 -3.47 19.78 -8.54
N ILE A 128 -4.09 18.83 -9.25
CA ILE A 128 -3.62 18.38 -10.58
C ILE A 128 -3.86 19.48 -11.63
N LEU A 129 -4.97 20.22 -11.53
CA LEU A 129 -5.31 21.32 -12.45
C LEU A 129 -4.38 22.54 -12.29
N LEU A 130 -3.92 22.83 -11.08
CA LEU A 130 -2.98 23.92 -10.77
C LEU A 130 -1.54 23.65 -11.21
N LYS A 131 -1.22 22.41 -11.64
CA LYS A 131 0.12 22.01 -12.07
C LYS A 131 0.33 22.08 -13.59
N LYS A 132 -0.65 22.61 -14.33
CA LYS A 132 -0.53 22.98 -15.74
C LYS A 132 0.02 24.38 -15.89
#